data_AF-A0A7C4TUS0-F1
#
_entry.id   AF-A0A7C4TUS0-F1
#
_cell.length_a   1.000
_cell.length_b   1.000
_cell.length_c   1.000
_cell.angle_alpha   90.00
_cell.angle_beta   90.00
_cell.angle_gamma   90.00
#
_symmetry.space_group_name_H-M   'P 1'
#
loop_
_entity.id
_entity.type
_entity.pdbx_description
1 polymer ?
#
loop_
_entity_poly.entity_id
_entity_poly.type
_entity_poly.pdbx_seq_one_letter_code
_entity_poly.pdbx_strand_id
1 'polypeptide(L)'
;MENASHFLRRLMRAESGGRDLARNPRSSALGAFQFIRSTFLDVTRRHFTEEVELLSEAEILELRTNREFSRRAALAYTNENAAYLAERGIEPTLARLRLAYLLGAAGAARLLEAPADRPVSQVFESAVVRANPFMKRMKVADLIAKAEREMQAPLPEGEPKPVATKVKAASREAAPASRLLCKPQLASCRKAMALEQRRRARQAAQRGGAPTG
;
A
#
# COMPACT_ATOMS: atom_id res chain seq x y z
N MET A 1 2.10 0.04 17.13
CA MET A 1 2.05 -0.63 15.80
C MET A 1 0.92 -1.65 15.66
N GLU A 2 0.27 -2.08 16.74
CA GLU A 2 -0.85 -3.04 16.71
C GLU A 2 -2.09 -2.54 15.93
N ASN A 3 -2.42 -1.25 16.09
CA ASN A 3 -3.58 -0.65 15.42
C ASN A 3 -3.48 -0.69 13.88
N ALA A 4 -2.28 -0.51 13.32
CA ALA A 4 -2.05 -0.56 11.87
C ALA A 4 -2.24 -1.96 11.29
N SER A 5 -1.79 -3.00 12.01
CA SER A 5 -1.99 -4.40 11.59
C SER A 5 -3.47 -4.77 11.58
N HIS A 6 -4.21 -4.41 12.63
CA HIS A 6 -5.66 -4.62 12.71
C HIS A 6 -6.42 -3.86 11.61
N PHE A 7 -6.05 -2.61 11.35
CA PHE A 7 -6.62 -1.84 10.24
C PHE A 7 -6.41 -2.53 8.90
N LEU A 8 -5.17 -2.93 8.56
CA LEU A 8 -4.86 -3.56 7.27
C LEU A 8 -5.58 -4.90 7.09
N ARG A 9 -5.79 -5.66 8.16
CA ARG A 9 -6.63 -6.88 8.14
C ARG A 9 -8.07 -6.58 7.74
N ARG A 10 -8.65 -5.55 8.34
CA ARG A 10 -10.02 -5.11 8.08
C ARG A 10 -10.15 -4.54 6.67
N LEU A 11 -9.18 -3.74 6.25
CA LEU A 11 -9.09 -3.20 4.90
C LEU A 11 -9.03 -4.32 3.86
N MET A 12 -8.09 -5.26 4.00
CA MET A 12 -7.95 -6.40 3.09
C MET A 12 -9.25 -7.22 2.98
N ARG A 13 -9.94 -7.42 4.11
CA ARG A 13 -11.24 -8.10 4.14
C ARG A 13 -12.31 -7.31 3.41
N ALA A 14 -12.39 -6.00 3.62
CA ALA A 14 -13.35 -5.12 2.95
C ALA A 14 -13.10 -5.01 1.44
N GLU A 15 -11.85 -5.05 1.00
CA GLU A 15 -11.48 -4.90 -0.42
C GLU A 15 -11.70 -6.20 -1.22
N SER A 16 -11.24 -7.34 -0.73
CA SER A 16 -11.25 -8.59 -1.50
C SER A 16 -11.74 -9.83 -0.75
N GLY A 17 -11.96 -9.72 0.56
CA GLY A 17 -12.08 -10.86 1.45
C GLY A 17 -10.75 -11.59 1.71
N GLY A 18 -9.61 -10.96 1.41
CA GLY A 18 -8.29 -11.60 1.49
C GLY A 18 -7.95 -12.50 0.31
N ARG A 19 -8.49 -12.20 -0.88
CA ARG A 19 -8.21 -12.94 -2.12
C ARG A 19 -7.12 -12.23 -2.93
N ASP A 20 -5.96 -12.86 -3.05
CA ASP A 20 -4.78 -12.26 -3.73
C ASP A 20 -4.92 -12.10 -5.24
N LEU A 21 -5.87 -12.80 -5.84
CA LEU A 21 -6.14 -12.77 -7.29
C LEU A 21 -7.50 -12.13 -7.60
N ALA A 22 -8.16 -11.50 -6.63
CA ALA A 22 -9.43 -10.84 -6.87
C ALA A 22 -9.28 -9.73 -7.93
N ARG A 23 -10.09 -9.80 -8.98
CA ARG A 23 -10.13 -8.82 -10.06
C ARG A 23 -11.50 -8.17 -10.11
N ASN A 24 -11.51 -6.84 -10.16
CA ASN A 24 -12.74 -6.09 -10.38
C ASN A 24 -13.04 -6.01 -11.89
N PRO A 25 -14.21 -6.44 -12.38
CA PRO A 25 -14.53 -6.36 -13.81
C PRO A 25 -14.84 -4.94 -14.29
N ARG A 26 -15.01 -3.97 -13.38
CA ARG A 26 -15.38 -2.58 -13.69
C ARG A 26 -14.20 -1.61 -13.61
N SER A 27 -13.02 -2.08 -13.21
CA SER A 27 -11.83 -1.24 -13.05
C SER A 27 -10.55 -2.04 -13.22
N SER A 28 -9.40 -1.37 -13.06
CA SER A 28 -8.10 -2.05 -13.05
C SER A 28 -7.74 -2.63 -11.68
N ALA A 29 -8.63 -2.57 -10.69
CA ALA A 29 -8.39 -3.04 -9.33
C ALA A 29 -8.06 -4.55 -9.32
N LEU A 30 -6.95 -4.88 -8.65
CA LEU A 30 -6.42 -6.23 -8.56
C LEU A 30 -5.84 -6.49 -7.18
N GLY A 31 -5.99 -7.73 -6.71
CA GLY A 31 -5.28 -8.23 -5.54
C GLY A 31 -6.02 -8.05 -4.22
N ALA A 32 -5.35 -8.44 -3.13
CA ALA A 32 -5.95 -8.48 -1.80
C ALA A 32 -6.46 -7.13 -1.30
N PHE A 33 -5.82 -6.04 -1.77
CA PHE A 33 -6.14 -4.65 -1.42
C PHE A 33 -6.80 -3.88 -2.58
N GLN A 34 -7.13 -4.53 -3.69
CA GLN A 34 -7.85 -3.93 -4.84
C GLN A 34 -7.24 -2.64 -5.39
N PHE A 35 -5.91 -2.53 -5.41
CA PHE A 35 -5.24 -1.37 -6.00
C PHE A 35 -5.50 -1.24 -7.50
N ILE A 36 -5.94 -0.05 -7.94
CA ILE A 36 -5.99 0.31 -9.36
C ILE A 36 -4.59 0.60 -9.91
N ARG A 37 -4.42 0.47 -11.24
CA ARG A 37 -3.13 0.60 -11.93
C ARG A 37 -2.38 1.87 -11.58
N SER A 38 -3.02 3.03 -11.74
CA SER A 38 -2.38 4.34 -11.56
C SER A 38 -1.91 4.56 -10.13
N THR A 39 -2.79 4.34 -9.14
CA THR A 39 -2.46 4.50 -7.72
C THR A 39 -1.34 3.58 -7.29
N PHE A 40 -1.35 2.31 -7.74
CA PHE A 40 -0.29 1.38 -7.36
C PHE A 40 1.07 1.82 -7.90
N LEU A 41 1.14 2.21 -9.17
CA LEU A 41 2.39 2.68 -9.77
C LEU A 41 2.93 3.92 -9.08
N ASP A 42 2.05 4.85 -8.75
CA ASP A 42 2.43 6.07 -8.04
C ASP A 42 2.99 5.76 -6.64
N VAL A 43 2.22 5.03 -5.82
CA VAL A 43 2.65 4.66 -4.46
C VAL A 43 3.95 3.85 -4.49
N THR A 44 4.07 2.90 -5.41
CA THR A 44 5.27 2.05 -5.50
C THR A 44 6.51 2.82 -5.91
N ARG A 45 6.41 3.67 -6.93
CA ARG A 45 7.55 4.47 -7.38
C ARG A 45 8.01 5.46 -6.31
N ARG A 46 7.11 5.98 -5.48
CA ARG A 46 7.44 6.96 -4.43
C ARG A 46 7.97 6.33 -3.14
N HIS A 47 7.46 5.16 -2.73
CA HIS A 47 7.79 4.55 -1.43
C HIS A 47 8.71 3.34 -1.50
N PHE A 48 8.80 2.69 -2.66
CA PHE A 48 9.51 1.42 -2.83
C PHE A 48 10.49 1.47 -3.99
N THR A 49 11.03 2.65 -4.29
CA THR A 49 11.88 2.92 -5.46
C THR A 49 13.01 1.90 -5.59
N GLU A 50 13.76 1.63 -4.51
CA GLU A 50 14.87 0.67 -4.53
C GLU A 50 14.43 -0.78 -4.84
N GLU A 51 13.20 -1.16 -4.50
CA GLU A 51 12.67 -2.51 -4.79
C GLU A 51 12.17 -2.63 -6.24
N VAL A 52 11.79 -1.52 -6.87
CA VAL A 52 11.12 -1.51 -8.17
C VAL A 52 11.91 -0.84 -9.30
N GLU A 53 13.06 -0.22 -9.01
CA GLU A 53 13.84 0.58 -9.98
C GLU A 53 14.27 -0.21 -11.23
N LEU A 54 14.49 -1.52 -11.09
CA LEU A 54 14.88 -2.41 -12.20
C LEU A 54 13.70 -3.16 -12.82
N LEU A 55 12.48 -2.96 -12.31
CA LEU A 55 11.29 -3.63 -12.81
C LEU A 55 10.63 -2.82 -13.92
N SER A 56 10.16 -3.52 -14.95
CA SER A 56 9.25 -2.92 -15.92
C SER A 56 7.92 -2.54 -15.25
N GLU A 57 7.17 -1.62 -15.86
CA GLU A 57 5.85 -1.25 -15.35
C GLU A 57 4.91 -2.45 -15.20
N ALA A 58 4.97 -3.40 -16.14
CA ALA A 58 4.18 -4.63 -16.08
C ALA A 58 4.55 -5.47 -14.85
N GLU A 59 5.85 -5.65 -14.57
CA GLU A 59 6.33 -6.38 -13.40
C GLU A 59 5.93 -5.69 -12.08
N ILE A 60 5.97 -4.36 -12.03
CA ILE A 60 5.45 -3.61 -10.87
C ILE A 60 3.97 -3.93 -10.69
N LEU A 61 3.16 -3.87 -11.75
CA LEU A 61 1.72 -4.10 -11.66
C LEU A 61 1.34 -5.52 -11.20
N GLU A 62 2.18 -6.52 -11.43
CA GLU A 62 1.99 -7.88 -10.95
C GLU A 62 2.19 -8.01 -9.43
N LEU A 63 2.96 -7.12 -8.79
CA LEU A 63 3.15 -7.08 -7.34
C LEU A 63 1.84 -6.82 -6.58
N ARG A 64 0.78 -6.34 -7.24
CA ARG A 64 -0.57 -6.25 -6.65
C ARG A 64 -1.13 -7.60 -6.20
N THR A 65 -0.64 -8.69 -6.77
CA THR A 65 -1.02 -10.05 -6.37
C THR A 65 -0.07 -10.65 -5.32
N ASN A 66 1.06 -10.00 -5.05
CA ASN A 66 1.91 -10.33 -3.92
C ASN A 66 1.34 -9.66 -2.65
N ARG A 67 0.82 -10.47 -1.73
CA ARG A 67 0.14 -9.97 -0.51
C ARG A 67 1.05 -9.15 0.39
N GLU A 68 2.28 -9.59 0.59
CA GLU A 68 3.23 -8.96 1.50
C GLU A 68 3.61 -7.58 0.97
N PHE A 69 3.99 -7.50 -0.30
CA PHE A 69 4.25 -6.24 -0.98
C PHE A 69 3.02 -5.31 -1.00
N SER A 70 1.85 -5.85 -1.39
CA SER A 70 0.61 -5.07 -1.44
C SER A 70 0.17 -4.54 -0.08
N ARG A 71 0.44 -5.28 1.00
CA ARG A 71 0.19 -4.82 2.38
C ARG A 71 1.08 -3.64 2.74
N ARG A 72 2.37 -3.69 2.40
CA ARG A 72 3.29 -2.56 2.59
C ARG A 72 2.86 -1.34 1.79
N ALA A 73 2.48 -1.53 0.52
CA ALA A 73 1.94 -0.46 -0.31
C ALA A 73 0.64 0.14 0.26
N ALA A 74 -0.28 -0.70 0.77
CA ALA A 74 -1.51 -0.24 1.42
C ALA A 74 -1.23 0.55 2.70
N LEU A 75 -0.25 0.13 3.50
CA LEU A 75 0.18 0.88 4.68
C LEU A 75 0.75 2.25 4.30
N ALA A 76 1.67 2.30 3.33
CA ALA A 76 2.25 3.54 2.85
C ALA A 76 1.15 4.51 2.39
N TYR A 77 0.26 4.06 1.49
CA TYR A 77 -0.85 4.88 1.00
C TYR A 77 -1.80 5.34 2.10
N THR A 78 -2.07 4.49 3.09
CA THR A 78 -2.91 4.86 4.25
C THR A 78 -2.24 5.95 5.09
N ASN A 79 -0.92 5.90 5.27
CA ASN A 79 -0.20 6.93 6.02
C ASN A 79 -0.27 8.29 5.31
N GLU A 80 -0.20 8.31 3.98
CA GLU A 80 -0.39 9.56 3.20
C GLU A 80 -1.78 10.12 3.36
N ASN A 81 -2.79 9.24 3.29
CA ASN A 81 -4.16 9.62 3.52
C ASN A 81 -4.36 10.19 4.94
N ALA A 82 -3.72 9.58 5.95
CA ALA A 82 -3.78 10.06 7.33
C ALA A 82 -3.17 11.47 7.46
N ALA A 83 -1.99 11.69 6.87
CA ALA A 83 -1.33 12.99 6.88
C ALA A 83 -2.21 14.06 6.21
N TYR A 84 -2.72 13.78 5.01
CA TYR A 84 -3.56 14.70 4.25
C TYR A 84 -4.83 15.13 5.01
N LEU A 85 -5.48 14.18 5.70
CA LEU A 85 -6.67 14.46 6.52
C LEU A 85 -6.30 15.29 7.76
N ALA A 86 -5.23 14.91 8.46
CA ALA A 86 -4.78 15.59 9.67
C ALA A 86 -4.39 17.05 9.40
N GLU A 87 -3.72 17.33 8.27
CA GLU A 87 -3.40 18.69 7.82
C GLU A 87 -4.63 19.59 7.62
N ARG A 88 -5.81 18.99 7.44
CA ARG A 88 -7.10 19.69 7.29
C ARG A 88 -7.94 19.69 8.57
N GLY A 89 -7.35 19.30 9.70
CA GLY A 89 -8.06 19.20 10.98
C GLY A 89 -9.06 18.04 11.03
N ILE A 90 -9.02 17.12 10.06
CA ILE A 90 -9.85 15.92 10.05
C ILE A 90 -9.08 14.80 10.75
N GLU A 91 -9.51 14.42 11.95
CA GLU A 91 -8.87 13.32 12.68
C GLU A 91 -8.93 12.00 11.86
N PRO A 92 -7.80 11.32 11.61
CA PRO A 92 -7.72 10.15 10.73
C PRO A 92 -8.17 8.85 11.45
N THR A 93 -9.44 8.77 11.82
CA THR A 93 -10.03 7.55 12.40
C THR A 93 -10.01 6.40 11.39
N LEU A 94 -10.13 5.14 11.85
CA LEU A 94 -10.11 3.96 10.97
C LEU A 94 -11.14 4.05 9.84
N ALA A 95 -12.36 4.50 10.15
CA ALA A 95 -13.43 4.67 9.16
C ALA A 95 -13.08 5.76 8.14
N ARG A 96 -12.48 6.87 8.56
CA ARG A 96 -12.06 7.96 7.67
C ARG A 96 -10.89 7.54 6.78
N LEU A 97 -9.96 6.75 7.30
CA LEU A 97 -8.89 6.14 6.49
C LEU A 97 -9.44 5.13 5.48
N ARG A 98 -10.46 4.36 5.86
CA ARG A 98 -11.18 3.47 4.93
C ARG A 98 -11.85 4.24 3.80
N LEU A 99 -12.47 5.39 4.09
CA LEU A 99 -13.03 6.30 3.10
C LEU A 99 -11.95 6.90 2.19
N ALA A 100 -10.83 7.33 2.77
CA ALA A 100 -9.70 7.88 2.00
C ALA A 100 -9.05 6.84 1.10
N TYR A 101 -8.96 5.58 1.53
CA TYR A 101 -8.50 4.50 0.68
C TYR A 101 -9.41 4.27 -0.53
N LEU A 102 -10.72 4.41 -0.34
CA LEU A 102 -11.75 4.20 -1.36
C LEU A 102 -11.87 5.36 -2.37
N LEU A 103 -11.81 6.60 -1.87
CA LEU A 103 -12.12 7.82 -2.61
C LEU A 103 -10.89 8.66 -2.95
N GLY A 104 -9.72 8.29 -2.43
CA GLY A 104 -8.56 9.17 -2.29
C GLY A 104 -8.74 10.17 -1.13
N ALA A 105 -7.63 10.70 -0.61
CA ALA A 105 -7.64 11.61 0.54
C ALA A 105 -8.51 12.87 0.32
N ALA A 106 -8.36 13.51 -0.84
CA ALA A 106 -9.17 14.69 -1.20
C ALA A 106 -10.67 14.36 -1.36
N GLY A 107 -10.98 13.17 -1.89
CA GLY A 107 -12.37 12.71 -2.02
C GLY A 107 -13.00 12.45 -0.65
N ALA A 108 -12.27 11.83 0.27
CA ALA A 108 -12.73 11.61 1.63
C ALA A 108 -12.92 12.91 2.42
N ALA A 109 -11.99 13.87 2.32
CA ALA A 109 -12.16 15.19 2.94
C ALA A 109 -13.46 15.87 2.45
N ARG A 110 -13.66 15.92 1.13
CA ARG A 110 -14.88 16.47 0.51
C ARG A 110 -16.16 15.78 0.98
N LEU A 111 -16.13 14.45 1.15
CA LEU A 111 -17.27 13.70 1.69
C LEU A 111 -17.54 14.08 3.15
N LEU A 112 -16.51 14.16 3.97
CA LEU A 112 -16.61 14.41 5.42
C LEU A 112 -17.04 15.84 5.74
N GLU A 113 -16.80 16.78 4.83
CA GLU A 113 -17.25 18.17 4.92
C GLU A 113 -18.69 18.36 4.40
N ALA A 114 -19.26 17.37 3.68
CA ALA A 114 -20.59 17.47 3.12
C ALA A 114 -21.69 17.17 4.18
N PRO A 115 -22.90 17.75 4.05
CA PRO A 115 -24.04 17.43 4.91
C PRO A 115 -24.37 15.94 4.89
N ALA A 116 -24.65 15.39 6.07
CA ALA A 116 -24.89 13.97 6.29
C ALA A 116 -26.03 13.40 5.42
N ASP A 117 -27.06 14.20 5.12
CA ASP A 117 -28.23 13.82 4.34
C ASP A 117 -28.07 14.01 2.82
N ARG A 118 -26.99 14.66 2.38
CA ARG A 118 -26.71 14.91 0.96
C ARG A 118 -26.46 13.58 0.23
N PRO A 119 -27.09 13.35 -0.94
CA PRO A 119 -26.77 12.21 -1.79
C PRO A 119 -25.31 12.22 -2.24
N VAL A 120 -24.61 11.08 -2.18
CA VAL A 120 -23.21 10.94 -2.61
C VAL A 120 -23.04 11.33 -4.09
N SER A 121 -24.06 11.09 -4.92
CA SER A 121 -24.10 11.49 -6.33
C SER A 121 -24.12 13.01 -6.57
N GLN A 122 -24.42 13.81 -5.54
CA GLN A 122 -24.31 15.27 -5.59
C GLN A 122 -22.97 15.77 -5.03
N VAL A 123 -22.20 14.92 -4.34
CA VAL A 123 -20.86 15.25 -3.81
C VAL A 123 -19.77 14.92 -4.82
N PHE A 124 -19.94 13.83 -5.58
CA PHE A 124 -18.96 13.37 -6.55
C PHE A 124 -19.49 13.35 -7.97
N GLU A 125 -18.57 13.57 -8.91
CA GLU A 125 -18.83 13.43 -10.32
C GLU A 125 -19.28 12.01 -10.69
N SER A 126 -19.99 11.94 -11.82
CA SER A 126 -20.55 10.69 -12.33
C SER A 126 -19.51 9.58 -12.51
N ALA A 127 -18.24 9.90 -12.80
CA ALA A 127 -17.16 8.91 -12.96
C ALA A 127 -16.86 8.14 -11.67
N VAL A 128 -16.76 8.83 -10.52
CA VAL A 128 -16.48 8.21 -9.21
C VAL A 128 -17.63 7.28 -8.82
N VAL A 129 -18.88 7.73 -9.04
CA VAL A 129 -20.08 6.94 -8.75
C VAL A 129 -20.22 5.75 -9.71
N ARG A 130 -19.83 5.88 -10.98
CA ARG A 130 -19.81 4.75 -11.94
C ARG A 130 -18.80 3.69 -11.56
N ALA A 131 -17.61 4.09 -11.10
CA ALA A 131 -16.60 3.17 -10.59
C ALA A 131 -17.06 2.46 -9.32
N ASN A 132 -17.93 3.11 -8.54
CA ASN A 132 -18.44 2.64 -7.26
C ASN A 132 -19.98 2.60 -7.24
N PRO A 133 -20.63 1.72 -8.01
CA PRO A 133 -22.07 1.77 -8.24
C PRO A 133 -22.91 1.57 -6.97
N PHE A 134 -22.35 0.93 -5.94
CA PHE A 134 -23.01 0.79 -4.63
C PHE A 134 -23.29 2.14 -3.95
N MET A 135 -22.53 3.19 -4.28
CA MET A 135 -22.73 4.53 -3.73
C MET A 135 -23.91 5.28 -4.36
N LYS A 136 -24.44 4.81 -5.51
CA LYS A 136 -25.41 5.57 -6.32
C LYS A 136 -26.67 5.99 -5.55
N ARG A 137 -27.07 5.22 -4.55
CA ARG A 137 -28.27 5.46 -3.72
C ARG A 137 -27.93 5.85 -2.27
N MET A 138 -26.66 6.06 -1.96
CA MET A 138 -26.20 6.40 -0.61
C MET A 138 -26.24 7.91 -0.38
N LYS A 139 -26.57 8.30 0.84
CA LYS A 139 -26.24 9.61 1.42
C LYS A 139 -24.82 9.59 1.99
N VAL A 140 -24.29 10.77 2.29
CA VAL A 140 -22.98 10.92 2.96
C VAL A 140 -22.92 10.08 4.24
N ALA A 141 -23.95 10.16 5.08
CA ALA A 141 -24.04 9.38 6.32
C ALA A 141 -24.01 7.86 6.08
N ASP A 142 -24.67 7.37 5.03
CA ASP A 142 -24.70 5.93 4.73
C ASP A 142 -23.31 5.40 4.38
N LEU A 143 -22.54 6.19 3.62
CA LEU A 143 -21.19 5.82 3.21
C LEU A 143 -20.21 5.85 4.39
N ILE A 144 -20.33 6.84 5.28
CA ILE A 144 -19.57 6.90 6.54
C ILE A 144 -19.92 5.69 7.42
N ALA A 145 -21.20 5.43 7.66
CA ALA A 145 -21.65 4.31 8.47
C ALA A 145 -21.24 2.95 7.87
N LYS A 146 -21.17 2.83 6.53
CA LYS A 146 -20.61 1.64 5.88
C LYS A 146 -19.13 1.46 6.21
N ALA A 147 -18.32 2.52 6.12
CA ALA A 147 -16.90 2.46 6.44
C ALA A 147 -16.66 2.09 7.92
N GLU A 148 -17.47 2.64 8.83
CA GLU A 148 -17.46 2.29 10.25
C GLU A 148 -17.76 0.80 10.47
N ARG A 149 -18.83 0.27 9.86
CA ARG A 149 -19.17 -1.16 9.94
C ARG A 149 -18.05 -2.06 9.44
N GLU A 150 -17.39 -1.70 8.34
CA GLU A 150 -16.24 -2.46 7.82
C GLU A 150 -15.06 -2.46 8.79
N MET A 151 -14.78 -1.30 9.39
CA MET A 151 -13.67 -1.15 10.34
C MET A 151 -13.98 -1.70 11.73
N GLN A 152 -15.23 -2.04 12.04
CA GLN A 152 -15.64 -2.71 13.28
C GLN A 152 -15.91 -4.21 13.11
N ALA A 153 -16.20 -4.69 11.90
CA ALA A 153 -16.56 -6.09 11.61
C ALA A 153 -15.59 -7.12 12.23
N PRO A 154 -16.04 -8.14 12.97
CA PRO A 154 -15.14 -9.11 13.60
C PRO A 154 -14.12 -9.69 12.62
N LEU A 155 -12.86 -9.74 13.06
CA LEU A 155 -11.82 -10.43 12.31
C LEU A 155 -11.90 -11.92 12.63
N PRO A 156 -11.95 -12.81 11.63
CA PRO A 156 -11.86 -14.25 11.87
C PRO A 156 -10.51 -14.60 12.51
N GLU A 157 -10.46 -15.75 13.19
CA GLU A 157 -9.21 -16.30 13.68
C GLU A 157 -8.28 -16.62 12.50
N GLY A 158 -7.07 -16.05 12.54
CA GLY A 158 -6.13 -16.10 11.44
C GLY A 158 -6.48 -15.19 10.25
N GLU A 159 -5.48 -14.92 9.41
CA GLU A 159 -5.73 -14.38 8.06
C GLU A 159 -5.82 -15.55 7.07
N PRO A 160 -6.58 -15.42 5.95
CA PRO A 160 -6.51 -16.41 4.87
C PRO A 160 -5.06 -16.67 4.47
N LYS A 161 -4.67 -17.89 4.14
CA LYS A 161 -3.28 -18.12 3.68
C LYS A 161 -3.05 -17.39 2.35
N PRO A 162 -1.92 -16.68 2.17
CA PRO A 162 -1.58 -16.09 0.88
C PRO A 162 -1.45 -17.19 -0.19
N VAL A 163 -1.98 -16.92 -1.38
CA VAL A 163 -1.73 -17.77 -2.55
C VAL A 163 -0.29 -17.52 -2.98
N ALA A 164 0.50 -18.58 -3.15
CA ALA A 164 1.84 -18.48 -3.70
C ALA A 164 1.76 -17.93 -5.13
N THR A 165 2.05 -16.65 -5.31
CA THR A 165 2.11 -16.03 -6.63
C THR A 165 3.52 -16.17 -7.19
N LYS A 166 3.65 -16.60 -8.44
CA LYS A 166 4.93 -16.66 -9.18
C LYS A 166 5.41 -15.27 -9.61
N VAL A 167 5.07 -14.23 -8.85
CA VAL A 167 5.63 -12.90 -9.11
C VAL A 167 7.10 -13.04 -8.76
N LYS A 168 7.99 -12.58 -9.65
CA LYS A 168 9.39 -12.36 -9.30
C LYS A 168 9.39 -11.30 -8.21
N ALA A 169 9.21 -11.72 -6.97
CA ALA A 169 9.54 -10.87 -5.85
C ALA A 169 10.97 -10.43 -6.10
N ALA A 170 11.23 -9.14 -6.02
CA ALA A 170 12.57 -8.67 -5.69
C ALA A 170 12.83 -9.11 -4.24
N SER A 171 12.86 -10.42 -3.99
CA SER A 171 13.47 -10.98 -2.81
C SER A 171 14.94 -10.66 -2.96
N ARG A 172 15.33 -9.51 -2.41
CA ARG A 172 16.56 -9.48 -1.64
C ARG A 172 16.36 -10.38 -0.41
N GLU A 173 16.23 -11.68 -0.63
CA GLU A 173 17.04 -12.57 0.21
C GLU A 173 18.46 -12.06 0.01
N ALA A 174 19.16 -11.81 1.12
CA ALA A 174 20.60 -11.60 1.04
C ALA A 174 21.15 -12.76 0.23
N ALA A 175 21.53 -12.50 -1.03
CA ALA A 175 22.15 -13.50 -1.86
C ALA A 175 23.23 -14.14 -1.00
N PRO A 176 23.27 -15.49 -0.84
CA PRO A 176 24.39 -16.12 -0.15
C PRO A 176 25.61 -15.55 -0.85
N ALA A 177 26.49 -14.89 -0.09
CA ALA A 177 27.58 -14.10 -0.63
C ALA A 177 28.25 -14.92 -1.73
N SER A 178 27.86 -14.68 -2.98
CA SER A 178 28.44 -15.39 -4.10
C SER A 178 29.83 -14.83 -4.08
N ARG A 179 30.78 -15.64 -3.58
CA ARG A 179 32.19 -15.32 -3.57
C ARG A 179 32.45 -14.76 -4.94
N LEU A 180 32.61 -13.44 -5.01
CA LEU A 180 33.02 -12.78 -6.23
C LEU A 180 34.29 -13.53 -6.61
N LEU A 181 34.24 -14.30 -7.69
CA LEU A 181 35.43 -14.81 -8.35
C LEU A 181 36.09 -13.60 -9.06
N CYS A 182 36.37 -12.55 -8.29
CA CYS A 182 37.15 -11.41 -8.74
C CYS A 182 38.61 -11.77 -8.56
N LYS A 183 39.32 -11.92 -9.68
CA LYS A 183 40.78 -12.04 -9.65
C LYS A 183 41.36 -10.69 -9.22
N PRO A 184 42.11 -10.60 -8.10
CA PRO A 184 42.53 -9.33 -7.50
C PRO A 184 43.49 -8.48 -8.37
N GLN A 185 44.03 -9.07 -9.44
CA GLN A 185 44.93 -8.42 -10.38
C GLN A 185 44.21 -7.43 -11.33
N LEU A 186 42.89 -7.59 -11.54
CA LEU A 186 42.12 -6.72 -12.44
C LEU A 186 41.79 -5.38 -11.78
N ALA A 187 42.05 -4.27 -12.47
CA ALA A 187 41.78 -2.92 -11.97
C ALA A 187 40.28 -2.66 -11.72
N SER A 188 39.40 -3.30 -12.51
CA SER A 188 37.94 -3.27 -12.33
C SER A 188 37.50 -3.94 -11.03
N CYS A 189 38.13 -5.06 -10.66
CA CYS A 189 37.88 -5.76 -9.40
C CYS A 189 38.29 -4.94 -8.18
N ARG A 190 39.43 -4.24 -8.23
CA ARG A 190 39.89 -3.38 -7.13
C ARG A 190 38.94 -2.23 -6.84
N LYS A 191 38.39 -1.59 -7.89
CA LYS A 191 37.39 -0.52 -7.74
C LYS A 191 36.08 -1.06 -7.14
N ALA A 192 35.61 -2.21 -7.59
CA ALA A 192 34.41 -2.86 -7.05
C ALA A 192 34.56 -3.20 -5.55
N MET A 193 35.69 -3.80 -5.16
CA MET A 193 36.00 -4.14 -3.77
C MET A 193 36.08 -2.89 -2.86
N ALA A 194 36.71 -1.81 -3.34
CA ALA A 194 36.80 -0.57 -2.58
C ALA A 194 35.43 0.12 -2.39
N LEU A 195 34.56 0.06 -3.39
CA LEU A 195 33.20 0.57 -3.29
C LEU A 195 32.37 -0.23 -2.29
N GLU A 196 32.53 -1.55 -2.28
CA GLU A 196 31.83 -2.43 -1.34
C GLU A 196 32.31 -2.26 0.10
N GLN A 197 33.62 -2.08 0.32
CA GLN A 197 34.17 -1.73 1.63
C GLN A 197 33.62 -0.40 2.16
N ARG A 198 33.53 0.62 1.31
CA ARG A 198 32.91 1.91 1.67
C ARG A 198 31.43 1.76 2.02
N ARG A 199 30.70 0.92 1.28
CA ARG A 199 29.29 0.62 1.56
C ARG A 199 29.12 -0.08 2.90
N ARG A 200 29.95 -1.08 3.21
CA ARG A 200 29.95 -1.79 4.51
C ARG A 200 30.30 -0.87 5.67
N ALA A 201 31.29 0.01 5.50
CA ALA A 201 31.66 0.99 6.51
C ALA A 201 30.50 1.98 6.80
N ARG A 202 29.80 2.45 5.76
CA ARG A 202 28.59 3.29 5.94
C ARG A 202 27.46 2.55 6.65
N GLN A 203 27.21 1.28 6.31
CA GLN A 203 26.20 0.47 6.97
C GLN A 203 26.54 0.17 8.44
N ALA A 204 27.81 -0.03 8.76
CA ALA A 204 28.28 -0.21 10.14
C ALA A 204 28.15 1.09 10.95
N ALA A 205 28.50 2.24 10.38
CA ALA A 205 28.34 3.54 11.02
C ALA A 205 26.86 3.88 11.30
N GLN A 206 25.95 3.51 10.41
CA GLN A 206 24.51 3.68 10.61
C GLN A 206 23.93 2.76 11.70
N ARG A 207 24.57 1.63 11.99
CA ARG A 207 24.16 0.69 13.05
C ARG A 207 24.77 0.98 14.41
N GLY A 208 25.89 1.71 14.47
CA GLY A 208 26.57 2.09 15.72
C GLY A 208 26.12 3.41 16.34
N GLY A 209 25.17 4.12 15.73
CA GLY A 209 24.73 5.46 16.17
C GLY A 209 23.50 5.50 17.09
N ALA A 210 23.12 4.39 17.73
CA ALA A 210 22.06 4.41 18.74
C ALA A 210 22.67 4.70 20.12
N PRO A 211 22.36 5.84 20.79
CA PRO A 211 22.81 6.09 22.14
C PRO A 211 22.02 5.21 23.13
N THR A 212 22.74 4.42 23.91
CA THR A 212 22.24 3.81 25.14
C THR A 212 22.07 4.91 26.19
N GLY A 213 20.82 5.20 26.56
CA GLY A 213 20.48 5.79 27.85
C GLY A 213 20.39 4.71 28.92
#